data_AF-A0A7S0L9J5-F1
#
_entry.id   AF-A0A7S0L9J5-F1
#
_cell.length_a   1.000
_cell.length_b   1.000
_cell.length_c   1.000
_cell.angle_alpha   90.00
_cell.angle_beta   90.00
_cell.angle_gamma   90.00
#
_symmetry.space_group_name_H-M   'P 1'
#
loop_
_entity.id
_entity.type
_entity.pdbx_description
1 polymer ?
#
loop_
_entity_poly.entity_id
_entity_poly.type
_entity_poly.pdbx_seq_one_letter_code
_entity_poly.pdbx_strand_id
1 'polypeptide(L)'
;PGDMGNIMADSGGRAFGVLVLGQRKMSLTDSLRSVIGRSVVVHLDADQGSHDSNGNRLNYGGAGGPMAVGVIGIARPGLANQSNDAVAPDTPKVRQVVCHFLPALEGT
;
A
#
# COMPACT_ATOMS: atom_id res chain seq x y z
N PRO A 1 -13.15 1.89 1.09
CA PRO A 1 -12.01 2.69 0.58
C PRO A 1 -10.67 2.04 0.98
N GLY A 2 -9.80 1.78 0.01
CA GLY A 2 -8.54 1.04 0.23
C GLY A 2 -7.98 0.43 -1.05
N ASP A 3 -8.84 0.18 -2.04
CA ASP A 3 -8.41 -0.42 -3.31
C ASP A 3 -7.55 0.56 -4.11
N MET A 4 -6.33 0.12 -4.42
CA MET A 4 -5.33 0.86 -5.19
C MET A 4 -5.08 0.25 -6.58
N GLY A 5 -5.73 -0.88 -6.88
CA GLY A 5 -5.57 -1.62 -8.13
C GLY A 5 -4.25 -2.38 -8.20
N ASN A 6 -3.77 -2.57 -9.42
CA ASN A 6 -2.58 -3.35 -9.71
C ASN A 6 -1.29 -2.53 -9.70
N ILE A 7 -0.22 -3.16 -9.23
CA ILE A 7 1.15 -2.69 -9.33
C ILE A 7 1.95 -3.74 -10.13
N MET A 8 2.76 -3.29 -11.09
CA MET A 8 3.52 -4.18 -11.98
C MET A 8 4.98 -4.27 -11.52
N ALA A 9 5.46 -5.50 -11.31
CA ALA A 9 6.87 -5.75 -11.06
C ALA A 9 7.66 -5.86 -12.38
N ASP A 10 8.89 -5.37 -12.38
CA ASP A 10 9.85 -5.57 -13.45
C ASP A 10 10.43 -7.00 -13.45
N SER A 11 11.31 -7.30 -14.40
CA SER A 11 11.98 -8.61 -14.51
C SER A 11 12.88 -8.96 -13.33
N GLY A 12 13.21 -7.99 -12.47
CA GLY A 12 13.95 -8.18 -11.22
C GLY A 12 13.05 -8.35 -10.00
N GLY A 13 11.72 -8.40 -10.18
CA GLY A 13 10.75 -8.52 -9.09
C GLY A 13 10.58 -7.23 -8.28
N ARG A 14 11.00 -6.08 -8.82
CA ARG A 14 10.83 -4.77 -8.17
C ARG A 14 9.63 -4.07 -8.76
N ALA A 15 8.88 -3.37 -7.92
CA ALA A 15 7.78 -2.55 -8.39
C ALA A 15 7.84 -1.16 -7.80
N PHE A 16 7.56 -0.15 -8.63
CA PHE A 16 7.50 1.25 -8.21
C PHE A 16 6.18 1.84 -8.70
N GLY A 17 5.50 2.55 -7.80
CA GLY A 17 4.25 3.22 -8.12
C GLY A 17 4.09 4.45 -7.24
N VAL A 18 3.59 5.53 -7.82
CA VAL A 18 3.15 6.72 -7.09
C VAL A 18 1.64 6.76 -7.18
N LEU A 19 0.96 6.67 -6.05
CA LEU A 19 -0.47 6.88 -5.97
C LEU A 19 -0.75 8.14 -5.16
N VAL A 20 -1.32 9.15 -5.83
CA VAL A 20 -1.78 10.35 -5.14
C VAL A 20 -3.10 10.04 -4.45
N LEU A 21 -3.12 10.17 -3.12
CA LEU A 21 -4.32 10.03 -2.30
C LEU A 21 -5.25 11.24 -2.53
N GLY A 22 -5.93 11.28 -3.67
CA GLY A 22 -6.75 12.43 -4.10
C GLY A 22 -8.19 12.10 -4.50
N GLN A 23 -8.52 10.83 -4.76
CA GLN A 23 -9.84 10.44 -5.28
C GLN A 23 -10.93 10.30 -4.20
N ARG A 24 -10.90 11.14 -3.15
CA ARG A 24 -11.89 11.21 -2.05
C ARG A 24 -12.14 9.92 -1.24
N LYS A 25 -11.48 8.79 -1.57
CA LYS A 25 -11.68 7.50 -0.91
C LYS A 25 -10.79 7.31 0.32
N MET A 26 -9.53 7.72 0.26
CA MET A 26 -8.57 7.59 1.37
C MET A 26 -8.05 8.96 1.81
N SER A 27 -7.63 9.05 3.07
CA SER A 27 -7.05 10.27 3.64
C SER A 27 -6.01 9.90 4.71
N LEU A 28 -5.13 10.84 5.05
CA LEU A 28 -4.23 10.73 6.20
C LEU A 28 -4.76 11.47 7.44
N THR A 29 -5.76 12.34 7.29
CA THR A 29 -6.20 13.27 8.34
C THR A 29 -7.71 13.27 8.59
N ASP A 30 -8.52 12.88 7.60
CA ASP A 30 -9.97 12.76 7.76
C ASP A 30 -10.33 11.61 8.71
N SER A 31 -11.08 11.88 9.77
CA SER A 31 -11.33 10.90 10.84
C SER A 31 -12.04 9.62 10.38
N LEU A 32 -12.89 9.68 9.36
CA LEU A 32 -13.64 8.52 8.86
C LEU A 32 -12.87 7.74 7.78
N ARG A 33 -12.01 8.44 7.04
CA ARG A 33 -11.28 7.90 5.89
C ARG A 33 -9.79 7.74 6.14
N SER A 34 -9.32 8.04 7.35
CA SER A 34 -7.91 7.94 7.72
C SER A 34 -7.43 6.51 7.54
N VAL A 35 -6.34 6.37 6.79
CA VAL A 35 -5.65 5.09 6.62
C VAL A 35 -4.48 4.91 7.60
N ILE A 36 -4.17 5.93 8.42
CA ILE A 36 -3.17 5.81 9.48
C ILE A 36 -3.56 4.70 10.45
N GLY A 37 -2.60 3.84 10.79
CA GLY A 37 -2.81 2.66 11.66
C GLY A 37 -3.49 1.48 10.97
N ARG A 38 -3.89 1.61 9.69
CA ARG A 38 -4.37 0.48 8.86
C ARG A 38 -3.20 -0.18 8.14
N SER A 39 -3.48 -1.27 7.44
CA SER A 39 -2.48 -2.00 6.67
C SER A 39 -2.56 -1.73 5.17
N VAL A 40 -1.40 -1.67 4.53
CA VAL A 40 -1.23 -1.90 3.09
C VAL A 40 -1.01 -3.39 2.89
N VAL A 41 -1.67 -3.96 1.87
CA VAL A 41 -1.52 -5.36 1.50
C VAL A 41 -1.14 -5.43 0.03
N VAL A 42 -0.08 -6.18 -0.28
CA VAL A 42 0.28 -6.56 -1.64
C VAL A 42 -0.11 -8.03 -1.81
N HIS A 43 -0.84 -8.32 -2.87
CA HIS A 43 -1.40 -9.63 -3.16
C HIS A 43 -0.55 -10.39 -4.20
N LEU A 44 -0.73 -11.71 -4.28
CA LEU A 44 0.02 -12.60 -5.19
C LEU A 44 -0.40 -12.45 -6.65
N ASP A 45 -1.69 -12.26 -6.90
CA ASP A 45 -2.28 -12.21 -8.23
C ASP A 45 -2.81 -10.81 -8.56
N ALA A 46 -3.05 -10.56 -9.85
CA ALA A 46 -3.63 -9.30 -10.29
C ALA A 46 -5.11 -9.19 -9.88
N ASP A 47 -5.49 -8.01 -9.40
CA ASP A 47 -6.87 -7.58 -9.16
C ASP A 47 -7.63 -7.53 -10.50
N GLN A 48 -8.67 -8.34 -10.61
CA GLN A 48 -9.58 -8.47 -11.76
C GLN A 48 -10.85 -7.62 -11.61
N GLY A 49 -10.95 -6.83 -10.53
CA GLY A 49 -12.15 -6.09 -10.18
C GLY A 49 -13.21 -6.95 -9.48
N SER A 50 -14.42 -6.43 -9.37
CA SER A 50 -15.42 -6.97 -8.45
C SER A 50 -16.06 -8.30 -8.87
N HIS A 51 -16.05 -8.67 -10.14
CA HIS A 51 -16.73 -9.88 -10.64
C HIS A 51 -15.88 -10.59 -11.70
N ASP A 52 -16.04 -11.91 -11.80
CA ASP A 52 -15.46 -12.70 -12.89
C ASP A 52 -16.25 -12.57 -14.20
N SER A 53 -15.79 -13.25 -15.26
CA SER A 53 -16.46 -13.25 -16.58
C SER A 53 -17.86 -13.87 -16.57
N ASN A 54 -18.21 -14.61 -15.51
CA ASN A 54 -19.51 -15.24 -15.33
C ASN A 54 -20.43 -14.41 -14.40
N GLY A 55 -19.96 -13.25 -13.93
CA GLY A 55 -20.70 -12.37 -13.04
C GLY A 55 -20.66 -12.76 -11.56
N ASN A 56 -19.84 -13.74 -11.15
CA ASN A 56 -19.68 -14.10 -9.76
C ASN A 56 -18.86 -13.07 -9.01
N ARG A 57 -19.25 -12.73 -7.77
CA ARG A 57 -18.52 -11.78 -6.93
C ARG A 57 -17.15 -12.35 -6.55
N LEU A 58 -16.10 -11.57 -6.82
CA LEU A 58 -14.74 -11.90 -6.43
C LEU A 58 -14.41 -11.29 -5.06
N ASN A 59 -13.82 -12.12 -4.20
CA ASN A 59 -13.23 -11.67 -2.95
C ASN A 59 -11.89 -11.00 -3.25
N TYR A 60 -11.68 -9.78 -2.75
CA TYR A 60 -10.45 -9.01 -2.94
C TYR A 60 -10.04 -8.88 -4.41
N GLY A 61 -11.02 -8.80 -5.31
CA GLY A 61 -10.77 -8.70 -6.74
C GLY A 61 -10.20 -9.95 -7.41
N GLY A 62 -10.19 -11.09 -6.71
CA GLY A 62 -9.51 -12.28 -7.20
C GLY A 62 -7.99 -12.19 -7.12
N ALA A 63 -7.44 -11.25 -6.36
CA ALA A 63 -6.00 -11.01 -6.23
C ALA A 63 -5.23 -12.14 -5.48
N GLY A 64 -5.91 -13.21 -5.07
CA GLY A 64 -5.27 -14.30 -4.33
C GLY A 64 -4.80 -13.91 -2.93
N GLY A 65 -3.88 -14.70 -2.38
CA GLY A 65 -3.39 -14.53 -1.00
C GLY A 65 -2.54 -13.27 -0.79
N PRO A 66 -2.41 -12.76 0.45
CA PRO A 66 -1.51 -11.66 0.76
C PRO A 66 -0.05 -12.12 0.67
N MET A 67 0.74 -11.46 -0.18
CA MET A 67 2.19 -11.67 -0.31
C MET A 67 2.97 -10.87 0.74
N ALA A 68 2.54 -9.63 1.01
CA ALA A 68 3.17 -8.75 1.99
C ALA A 68 2.14 -7.83 2.65
N VAL A 69 2.37 -7.50 3.92
CA VAL A 69 1.52 -6.60 4.70
C VAL A 69 2.40 -5.64 5.49
N GLY A 70 2.00 -4.37 5.58
CA GLY A 70 2.68 -3.37 6.41
C GLY A 70 1.70 -2.33 6.96
N VAL A 71 1.97 -1.83 8.17
CA VAL A 71 1.12 -0.81 8.83
C VAL A 71 1.51 0.59 8.36
N ILE A 72 0.52 1.44 8.10
CA ILE A 72 0.70 2.84 7.72
C ILE A 72 0.95 3.67 8.99
N GLY A 73 2.21 4.06 9.21
CA GLY A 73 2.63 4.92 10.32
C GLY A 73 2.64 6.42 9.97
N ILE A 74 2.77 7.25 11.01
CA ILE A 74 3.04 8.69 10.85
C ILE A 74 4.54 8.90 10.72
N ALA A 75 4.97 9.59 9.67
CA ALA A 75 6.37 9.95 9.43
C ALA A 75 6.61 11.47 9.57
N ARG A 76 7.85 11.87 9.88
CA ARG A 76 8.32 13.27 9.88
C ARG A 76 9.46 13.47 8.87
N PRO A 77 9.17 13.51 7.56
CA PRO A 77 10.19 13.50 6.51
C PRO A 77 11.05 14.79 6.39
N GLY A 78 10.80 15.83 7.21
CA GLY A 78 11.50 17.13 7.12
C GLY A 78 12.78 17.25 7.96
N LEU A 79 13.20 16.21 8.69
CA LEU A 79 14.44 16.23 9.46
C LEU A 79 15.54 15.51 8.66
N ALA A 80 16.48 16.26 8.09
CA ALA A 80 17.67 15.69 7.46
C ALA A 80 18.37 14.72 8.42
N ASN A 81 18.76 13.54 7.93
CA ASN A 81 19.32 12.39 8.67
C ASN A 81 18.36 11.51 9.50
N GLN A 82 17.04 11.62 9.33
CA GLN A 82 16.14 10.54 9.77
C GLN A 82 15.68 9.73 8.58
N SER A 83 16.21 8.50 8.47
CA SER A 83 15.70 7.52 7.52
C SER A 83 14.26 7.20 7.90
N ASN A 84 13.33 7.36 6.95
CA ASN A 84 11.93 7.00 7.12
C ASN A 84 11.73 5.49 6.93
N ASP A 85 12.64 4.71 7.50
CA ASP A 85 12.55 3.26 7.49
C ASP A 85 11.38 2.87 8.37
N ALA A 86 10.39 2.18 7.80
CA ALA A 86 9.35 1.61 8.62
C ALA A 86 10.02 0.66 9.62
N VAL A 87 9.93 0.98 10.91
CA VAL A 87 10.46 0.10 11.95
C VAL A 87 9.53 -1.11 12.02
N ALA A 88 10.02 -2.25 11.54
CA ALA A 88 9.31 -3.50 11.68
C ALA A 88 8.97 -3.76 13.16
N PRO A 89 7.78 -4.27 13.49
CA PRO A 89 7.52 -4.72 14.85
C PRO A 89 8.52 -5.82 15.23
N ASP A 90 9.05 -5.73 16.45
CA ASP A 90 9.97 -6.75 17.00
C ASP A 90 9.25 -8.09 17.25
N THR A 91 7.92 -8.04 17.39
CA THR A 91 7.07 -9.23 17.56
C THR A 91 5.72 -9.01 16.86
N PRO A 92 5.35 -9.84 15.86
CA PRO A 92 6.19 -10.87 15.24
C PRO A 92 7.34 -10.27 14.42
N LYS A 93 8.51 -10.91 14.43
CA LYS A 93 9.65 -10.48 13.61
C LYS A 93 9.27 -10.44 12.12
N VAL A 94 9.28 -9.25 11.54
CA VAL A 94 9.08 -9.09 10.10
C VAL A 94 10.39 -9.40 9.38
N ARG A 95 10.34 -10.26 8.35
CA ARG A 95 11.54 -10.64 7.57
C ARG A 95 12.11 -9.50 6.74
N GLN A 96 11.27 -8.58 6.27
CA GLN A 96 11.67 -7.47 5.40
C GLN A 96 10.60 -6.37 5.40
N VAL A 97 11.03 -5.11 5.37
CA VAL A 97 10.18 -3.94 5.12
C VAL A 97 10.06 -3.76 3.60
N VAL A 98 8.82 -3.70 3.08
CA VAL A 98 8.56 -3.77 1.62
C VAL A 98 7.90 -2.48 1.08
N CYS A 99 7.55 -1.50 1.92
CA CYS A 99 6.85 -0.30 1.47
C CYS A 99 7.28 0.96 2.25
N HIS A 100 7.60 2.03 1.54
CA HIS A 100 7.82 3.37 2.08
C HIS A 100 6.82 4.33 1.46
N PHE A 101 6.13 5.12 2.29
CA PHE A 101 5.37 6.28 1.82
C PHE A 101 6.29 7.50 1.86
N LEU A 102 6.56 8.07 0.69
CA LEU A 102 7.27 9.33 0.56
C LEU A 102 6.25 10.47 0.35
N PRO A 103 6.53 11.69 0.84
CA PRO A 103 5.75 12.85 0.43
C PRO A 103 5.87 13.03 -1.10
N ALA A 104 4.83 13.56 -1.73
CA ALA A 104 4.91 13.93 -3.13
C ALA A 104 6.05 14.95 -3.31
N LEU A 105 6.96 14.68 -4.24
CA LEU A 105 7.91 15.69 -4.68
C LEU A 105 7.09 16.75 -5.42
N GLU A 106 6.94 17.93 -4.82
CA GLU A 106 6.46 19.08 -5.57
C GLU A 106 7.50 19.43 -6.63
N GLY A 107 7.17 19.20 -7.90
CA GLY A 107 7.87 19.73 -9.07
C GLY A 107 9.17 19.00 -9.47
N THR A 108 9.04 18.06 -10.41
CA THR A 108 10.04 17.80 -11.47
C THR A 108 9.31 17.53 -12.78
#